data_AF-A0A7C2AMD2-F1
#
_entry.id   AF-A0A7C2AMD2-F1
#
_cell.length_a   1.000
_cell.length_b   1.000
_cell.length_c   1.000
_cell.angle_alpha   90.00
_cell.angle_beta   90.00
_cell.angle_gamma   90.00
#
_symmetry.space_group_name_H-M   'P 1'
#
loop_
_entity.id
_entity.type
_entity.pdbx_description
1 polymer ?
#
loop_
_entity_poly.entity_id
_entity_poly.type
_entity_poly.pdbx_seq_one_letter_code
_entity_poly.pdbx_strand_id
1 'polypeptide(L)'
;VKGVKGVVSVTPVIEGQVMATARGVAKGAMVQGFRKSDLKRRRMVSDNIKTGSLDDFGGDGVVVGSRLARSLGISVGERITLISPNGNITVFGSVPRMRSYRVAATFEIGMFEYDSTYIFMPLKTAQVYFRHPGAVTDLQVFVNDPDKAQAVGKAIRAATGGRTRVRDWQQANSSFFNAIQVERNVMFMILTLIILVAAFNIISSLIMLVKDKSRDIAILRTMGATRGTIMRIFFLAGASVGTIGTLAGFGLGVVFSDNIETIRQWIQGIIGNDLFAAEIYFLSKLPAVVDPAEVTSVLLMGLGLSFLATIYPAWRASRLDPAEALRYE
;
A
#
# COMPACT_ATOMS: atom_id res chain seq x y z
N VAL A 1 -17.13 23.52 -6.66
CA VAL A 1 -16.07 22.61 -6.15
C VAL A 1 -15.65 22.93 -4.72
N LYS A 2 -15.11 24.13 -4.40
CA LYS A 2 -14.66 24.47 -3.03
C LYS A 2 -15.73 24.32 -1.93
N GLY A 3 -17.00 24.55 -2.24
CA GLY A 3 -18.11 24.40 -1.29
C GLY A 3 -18.55 22.96 -1.00
N VAL A 4 -17.94 21.95 -1.62
CA VAL A 4 -18.28 20.54 -1.37
C VAL A 4 -17.63 20.09 -0.05
N LYS A 5 -18.42 19.49 0.85
CA LYS A 5 -17.94 18.98 2.14
C LYS A 5 -16.81 17.96 1.94
N GLY A 6 -15.73 18.10 2.72
CA GLY A 6 -14.54 17.24 2.63
C GLY A 6 -13.45 17.78 1.69
N VAL A 7 -13.73 18.82 0.90
CA VAL A 7 -12.71 19.52 0.10
C VAL A 7 -11.91 20.48 0.97
N VAL A 8 -10.60 20.29 1.03
CA VAL A 8 -9.66 21.16 1.76
C VAL A 8 -9.16 22.28 0.87
N SER A 9 -8.79 21.96 -0.38
CA SER A 9 -8.33 22.96 -1.33
C SER A 9 -8.59 22.57 -2.77
N VAL A 10 -8.65 23.58 -3.64
CA VAL A 10 -8.79 23.41 -5.09
C VAL A 10 -7.73 24.27 -5.75
N THR A 11 -6.87 23.63 -6.53
CA THR A 11 -5.71 24.25 -7.17
C THR A 11 -5.80 24.10 -8.67
N PRO A 12 -5.79 25.20 -9.44
CA PRO A 12 -5.75 25.14 -10.89
C PRO A 12 -4.35 24.73 -11.35
N VAL A 13 -4.25 23.74 -12.23
CA VAL A 13 -2.97 23.18 -12.69
C VAL A 13 -2.96 23.00 -14.21
N ILE A 14 -1.78 23.12 -14.81
CA ILE A 14 -1.55 22.62 -16.17
C ILE A 14 -0.70 21.37 -16.06
N GLU A 15 -1.17 20.28 -16.66
CA GLU A 15 -0.44 19.03 -16.72
C GLU A 15 -0.09 18.69 -18.16
N GLY A 16 1.13 18.22 -18.40
CA GLY A 16 1.56 17.83 -19.73
C GLY A 16 2.84 17.01 -19.72
N GLN A 17 2.84 15.95 -20.54
CA GLN A 17 4.01 15.11 -20.75
C GLN A 17 5.01 15.78 -21.70
N VAL A 18 6.29 15.68 -21.36
CA VAL A 18 7.41 16.22 -22.14
C VAL A 18 8.57 15.23 -22.12
N MET A 19 9.51 15.39 -23.05
CA MET A 19 10.86 14.86 -22.87
C MET A 19 11.73 15.93 -22.24
N ALA A 20 12.35 15.62 -21.11
CA ALA A 20 13.37 16.44 -20.50
C ALA A 20 14.75 15.98 -20.98
N THR A 21 15.56 16.91 -21.48
CA THR A 21 16.91 16.63 -21.95
C THR A 21 17.93 17.61 -21.37
N ALA A 22 19.08 17.06 -21.02
CA ALA A 22 20.28 17.80 -20.69
C ALA A 22 21.51 16.92 -20.97
N ARG A 23 22.62 17.53 -21.38
CA ARG A 23 23.92 16.86 -21.56
C ARG A 23 23.87 15.57 -22.41
N GLY A 24 23.02 15.56 -23.46
CA GLY A 24 22.87 14.41 -24.35
C GLY A 24 22.01 13.26 -23.81
N VAL A 25 21.51 13.36 -22.57
CA VAL A 25 20.56 12.41 -21.97
C VAL A 25 19.14 12.92 -22.16
N ALA A 26 18.20 12.03 -22.46
CA ALA A 26 16.78 12.32 -22.53
C ALA A 26 15.98 11.38 -21.63
N LYS A 27 15.01 11.93 -20.91
CA LYS A 27 14.08 11.20 -20.04
C LYS A 27 12.66 11.70 -20.27
N GLY A 28 11.69 10.81 -20.19
CA GLY A 28 10.29 11.21 -20.11
C GLY A 28 10.03 11.94 -18.78
N ALA A 29 9.27 13.03 -18.82
CA ALA A 29 8.93 13.80 -17.65
C ALA A 29 7.47 14.31 -17.72
N MET A 30 6.88 14.53 -16.55
CA MET A 30 5.58 15.16 -16.40
C MET A 30 5.78 16.58 -15.86
N VAL A 31 5.28 17.59 -16.57
CA VAL A 31 5.29 18.97 -16.09
C VAL A 31 3.96 19.28 -15.43
N GLN A 32 4.01 19.83 -14.22
CA GLN A 32 2.86 20.40 -13.53
C GLN A 32 3.05 21.90 -13.28
N GLY A 33 2.15 22.70 -13.86
CA GLY A 33 2.10 24.15 -13.78
C GLY A 33 1.38 24.64 -12.53
N PHE A 34 2.09 25.22 -11.56
CA PHE A 34 1.51 25.74 -10.31
C PHE A 34 1.80 27.22 -10.09
N ARG A 35 0.89 27.92 -9.40
CA ARG A 35 1.24 29.23 -8.84
C ARG A 35 2.25 29.01 -7.71
N LYS A 36 3.18 29.95 -7.53
CA LYS A 36 4.17 29.90 -6.43
C LYS A 36 3.51 29.70 -5.06
N SER A 37 2.40 30.40 -4.82
CA SER A 37 1.61 30.26 -3.59
C SER A 37 1.05 28.86 -3.39
N ASP A 38 0.68 28.17 -4.47
CA ASP A 38 0.00 26.88 -4.41
C ASP A 38 1.03 25.77 -4.19
N LEU A 39 2.19 25.86 -4.85
CA LEU A 39 3.32 24.95 -4.63
C LEU A 39 3.87 25.07 -3.20
N LYS A 40 4.00 26.29 -2.67
CA LYS A 40 4.43 26.52 -1.28
C LYS A 40 3.47 25.96 -0.23
N ARG A 41 2.17 25.83 -0.53
CA ARG A 41 1.19 25.21 0.39
C ARG A 41 1.24 23.68 0.34
N ARG A 42 1.89 23.09 -0.66
CA ARG A 42 2.00 21.65 -0.81
C ARG A 42 3.19 21.13 0.00
N ARG A 43 2.95 20.87 1.30
CA ARG A 43 3.95 20.39 2.27
C ARG A 43 4.81 19.23 1.78
N MET A 44 4.22 18.27 1.07
CA MET A 44 4.96 17.14 0.50
C MET A 44 6.14 17.59 -0.38
N VAL A 45 6.01 18.71 -1.12
CA VAL A 45 7.08 19.25 -1.96
C VAL A 45 7.87 20.32 -1.22
N SER A 46 7.21 21.26 -0.55
CA SER A 46 7.88 22.40 0.10
C SER A 46 8.82 21.98 1.22
N ASP A 47 8.43 20.97 2.00
CA ASP A 47 9.18 20.52 3.18
C ASP A 47 10.30 19.54 2.79
N ASN A 48 10.33 19.10 1.52
CA ASN A 48 11.24 18.09 0.99
C ASN A 48 12.14 18.61 -0.14
N ILE A 49 12.41 19.93 -0.16
CA ILE A 49 13.42 20.52 -1.04
C ILE A 49 14.80 20.09 -0.56
N LYS A 50 15.63 19.56 -1.47
CA LYS A 50 16.98 19.05 -1.15
C LYS A 50 18.07 20.06 -1.48
N THR A 51 17.94 20.77 -2.60
CA THR A 51 18.87 21.82 -3.03
C THR A 51 18.12 22.97 -3.68
N GLY A 52 18.63 24.20 -3.52
CA GLY A 52 17.97 25.42 -4.02
C GLY A 52 16.84 25.91 -3.13
N SER A 53 15.99 26.80 -3.65
CA SER A 53 14.88 27.38 -2.90
C SER A 53 13.62 27.52 -3.75
N LEU A 54 12.44 27.36 -3.13
CA LEU A 54 11.17 27.72 -3.75
C LEU A 54 11.01 29.23 -3.95
N ASP A 55 11.89 30.06 -3.40
CA ASP A 55 11.88 31.50 -3.67
C ASP A 55 12.32 31.82 -5.10
N ASP A 56 13.19 30.99 -5.67
CA ASP A 56 13.62 31.06 -7.06
C ASP A 56 12.59 30.49 -8.05
N PHE A 57 11.48 29.93 -7.56
CA PHE A 57 10.38 29.44 -8.40
C PHE A 57 9.56 30.59 -8.97
N GLY A 58 9.78 30.92 -10.24
CA GLY A 58 9.11 31.99 -10.97
C GLY A 58 9.80 32.24 -12.32
N GLY A 59 9.10 32.89 -13.26
CA GLY A 59 9.66 33.15 -14.59
C GLY A 59 10.04 31.85 -15.32
N ASP A 60 11.33 31.65 -15.58
CA ASP A 60 11.89 30.43 -16.18
C ASP A 60 12.45 29.42 -15.15
N GLY A 61 12.33 29.70 -13.84
CA GLY A 61 12.75 28.84 -12.75
C GLY A 61 11.78 27.69 -12.51
N VAL A 62 12.25 26.45 -12.70
CA VAL A 62 11.49 25.21 -12.50
C VAL A 62 12.06 24.38 -11.35
N VAL A 63 11.22 23.56 -10.71
CA VAL A 63 11.63 22.67 -9.62
C VAL A 63 11.59 21.23 -10.13
N VAL A 64 12.67 20.48 -9.97
CA VAL A 64 12.88 19.18 -10.62
C VAL A 64 13.03 18.07 -9.59
N GLY A 65 12.46 16.89 -9.82
CA GLY A 65 12.69 15.73 -8.95
C GLY A 65 14.18 15.39 -8.83
N SER A 66 14.66 15.05 -7.64
CA SER A 66 16.08 14.83 -7.37
C SER A 66 16.66 13.67 -8.19
N ARG A 67 15.91 12.58 -8.37
CA ARG A 67 16.33 11.43 -9.18
C ARG A 67 16.34 11.79 -10.67
N LEU A 68 15.38 12.58 -11.14
CA LEU A 68 15.37 13.10 -12.51
C LEU A 68 16.60 13.97 -12.77
N ALA A 69 16.88 14.93 -11.89
CA ALA A 69 18.04 15.81 -11.98
C ALA A 69 19.36 15.01 -11.99
N ARG A 70 19.52 14.04 -11.08
CA ARG A 70 20.67 13.12 -11.05
C ARG A 70 20.80 12.33 -12.37
N SER A 71 19.70 11.79 -12.89
CA SER A 71 19.71 10.99 -14.12
C SER A 71 20.08 11.79 -15.38
N LEU A 72 19.77 13.09 -15.39
CA LEU A 72 20.13 14.03 -16.44
C LEU A 72 21.50 14.70 -16.20
N GLY A 73 22.11 14.43 -15.06
CA GLY A 73 23.38 15.02 -14.63
C GLY A 73 23.32 16.53 -14.42
N ILE A 74 22.16 17.08 -14.01
CA ILE A 74 21.96 18.52 -13.82
C ILE A 74 21.84 18.91 -12.35
N SER A 75 22.29 20.12 -12.03
CA SER A 75 22.22 20.72 -10.68
C SER A 75 21.40 22.01 -10.65
N VAL A 76 21.11 22.51 -9.44
CA VAL A 76 20.47 23.82 -9.26
C VAL A 76 21.32 24.93 -9.89
N GLY A 77 20.67 25.85 -10.60
CA GLY A 77 21.30 26.91 -11.38
C GLY A 77 21.54 26.54 -12.86
N GLU A 78 21.60 25.25 -13.18
CA GLU A 78 21.77 24.79 -14.56
C GLU A 78 20.46 24.81 -15.35
N ARG A 79 20.52 24.50 -16.65
CA ARG A 79 19.36 24.51 -17.53
C ARG A 79 18.94 23.11 -17.96
N ILE A 80 17.63 22.90 -17.99
CA ILE A 80 16.96 21.72 -18.52
C ILE A 80 16.15 22.11 -19.75
N THR A 81 16.26 21.35 -20.83
CA THR A 81 15.47 21.58 -22.06
C THR A 81 14.27 20.65 -22.06
N LEU A 82 13.07 21.22 -22.21
CA LEU A 82 11.82 20.49 -22.30
C LEU A 82 11.33 20.47 -23.74
N ILE A 83 11.08 19.27 -24.25
CA ILE A 83 10.61 19.00 -25.60
C ILE A 83 9.18 18.48 -25.51
N SER A 84 8.23 19.25 -26.03
CA SER A 84 6.82 18.84 -26.13
C SER A 84 6.53 18.33 -27.55
N PRO A 85 5.91 17.15 -27.69
CA PRO A 85 5.55 16.59 -28.99
C PRO A 85 4.45 17.42 -29.69
N ASN A 86 3.62 18.15 -28.93
CA ASN A 86 2.52 18.97 -29.43
C ASN A 86 3.00 20.35 -29.92
N GLY A 87 3.95 20.34 -30.86
CA GLY A 87 4.63 21.52 -31.37
C GLY A 87 3.87 22.30 -32.45
N ASN A 88 4.59 22.99 -33.34
CA ASN A 88 3.95 23.70 -34.46
C ASN A 88 3.67 22.71 -35.60
N ILE A 89 2.46 22.75 -36.16
CA ILE A 89 2.15 22.01 -37.38
C ILE A 89 2.74 22.82 -38.55
N THR A 90 3.61 22.18 -39.32
CA THR A 90 4.20 22.74 -40.53
C THR A 90 3.84 21.88 -41.73
N VAL A 91 4.10 22.37 -42.95
CA VAL A 91 3.90 21.62 -44.20
C VAL A 91 4.72 20.33 -44.26
N PHE A 92 5.79 20.23 -43.47
CA PHE A 92 6.67 19.06 -43.38
C PHE A 92 6.40 18.19 -42.13
N GLY A 93 5.32 18.42 -41.40
CA GLY A 93 4.95 17.68 -40.19
C GLY A 93 4.99 18.53 -38.91
N SER A 94 4.79 17.90 -37.76
CA SER A 94 4.82 18.58 -36.46
C SER A 94 6.25 18.78 -35.97
N VAL A 95 6.70 20.03 -35.85
CA VAL A 95 8.02 20.36 -35.26
C VAL A 95 7.87 20.46 -33.75
N PRO A 96 8.53 19.61 -32.95
CA PRO A 96 8.44 19.62 -31.50
C PRO A 96 8.80 20.98 -30.91
N ARG A 97 8.14 21.36 -29.81
CA ARG A 97 8.45 22.61 -29.11
C ARG A 97 9.55 22.36 -28.10
N MET A 98 10.68 23.04 -28.27
CA MET A 98 11.80 22.96 -27.34
C MET A 98 11.97 24.29 -26.61
N ARG A 99 12.04 24.27 -25.28
CA ARG A 99 12.47 25.43 -24.48
C ARG A 99 13.30 25.02 -23.29
N SER A 100 14.32 25.82 -22.98
CA SER A 100 15.19 25.63 -21.83
C SER A 100 14.74 26.47 -20.64
N TYR A 101 14.80 25.88 -19.45
CA TYR A 101 14.38 26.45 -18.18
C TYR A 101 15.49 26.30 -17.15
N ARG A 102 15.61 27.24 -16.21
CA ARG A 102 16.59 27.18 -15.12
C ARG A 102 16.09 26.27 -14.01
N VAL A 103 16.92 25.37 -13.50
CA VAL A 103 16.60 24.57 -12.31
C VAL A 103 16.74 25.45 -11.07
N ALA A 104 15.61 25.84 -10.48
CA ALA A 104 15.54 26.68 -9.28
C ALA A 104 15.76 25.87 -8.00
N ALA A 105 15.23 24.65 -7.95
CA ALA A 105 15.38 23.75 -6.81
C ALA A 105 15.21 22.29 -7.23
N THR A 106 15.69 21.37 -6.39
CA THR A 106 15.34 19.95 -6.48
C THR A 106 14.56 19.48 -5.26
N PHE A 107 13.65 18.53 -5.45
CA PHE A 107 12.84 17.95 -4.38
C PHE A 107 12.94 16.43 -4.35
N GLU A 108 12.71 15.82 -3.18
CA GLU A 108 12.66 14.35 -3.05
C GLU A 108 11.63 13.96 -2.00
N ILE A 109 10.48 13.45 -2.44
CA ILE A 109 9.36 13.06 -1.58
C ILE A 109 9.42 11.60 -1.12
N GLY A 110 10.43 10.84 -1.56
CA GLY A 110 10.64 9.44 -1.19
C GLY A 110 9.82 8.44 -2.01
N MET A 111 9.15 8.92 -3.07
CA MET A 111 8.42 8.09 -4.03
C MET A 111 9.16 8.11 -5.37
N PHE A 112 9.62 6.93 -5.81
CA PHE A 112 10.50 6.79 -6.97
C PHE A 112 9.95 7.50 -8.21
N GLU A 113 8.68 7.26 -8.54
CA GLU A 113 8.05 7.79 -9.76
C GLU A 113 7.96 9.32 -9.74
N TYR A 114 7.62 9.91 -8.60
CA TYR A 114 7.58 11.37 -8.45
C TYR A 114 8.97 11.99 -8.55
N ASP A 115 9.95 11.40 -7.84
CA ASP A 115 11.31 11.92 -7.78
C ASP A 115 12.05 11.78 -9.12
N SER A 116 11.62 10.84 -9.98
CA SER A 116 12.26 10.53 -11.27
C SER A 116 11.57 11.10 -12.50
N THR A 117 10.33 11.59 -12.40
CA THR A 117 9.58 12.06 -13.58
C THR A 117 8.98 13.48 -13.47
N TYR A 118 8.77 14.02 -12.27
CA TYR A 118 8.02 15.28 -12.14
C TYR A 118 8.90 16.54 -12.21
N ILE A 119 8.35 17.56 -12.89
CA ILE A 119 8.89 18.92 -12.97
C ILE A 119 7.77 19.90 -12.63
N PHE A 120 7.95 20.74 -11.61
CA PHE A 120 7.04 21.83 -11.33
C PHE A 120 7.48 23.09 -12.08
N MET A 121 6.53 23.70 -12.80
CA MET A 121 6.73 24.91 -13.59
C MET A 121 5.79 26.02 -13.11
N PRO A 122 6.18 27.31 -13.16
CA PRO A 122 5.26 28.39 -12.84
C PRO A 122 4.03 28.36 -13.76
N LEU A 123 2.82 28.50 -13.21
CA LEU A 123 1.56 28.33 -13.93
C LEU A 123 1.49 29.17 -15.22
N LYS A 124 1.88 30.45 -15.14
CA LYS A 124 1.88 31.35 -16.31
C LYS A 124 2.84 30.87 -17.40
N THR A 125 3.99 30.35 -17.00
CA THR A 125 5.00 29.77 -17.90
C THR A 125 4.49 28.49 -18.55
N ALA A 126 3.82 27.63 -17.77
CA ALA A 126 3.17 26.42 -18.27
C ALA A 126 2.02 26.73 -19.25
N GLN A 127 1.21 27.76 -18.97
CA GLN A 127 0.15 28.25 -19.86
C GLN A 127 0.69 28.63 -21.23
N VAL A 128 1.81 29.35 -21.27
CA VAL A 128 2.47 29.73 -22.53
C VAL A 128 3.10 28.51 -23.20
N TYR A 129 3.79 27.66 -22.45
CA TYR A 129 4.50 26.49 -22.96
C TYR A 129 3.54 25.46 -23.59
N PHE A 130 2.39 25.21 -22.96
CA PHE A 130 1.37 24.25 -23.44
C PHE A 130 0.23 24.89 -24.26
N ARG A 131 0.30 26.19 -24.60
CA ARG A 131 -0.71 26.92 -25.38
C ARG A 131 -2.12 26.94 -24.76
N HIS A 132 -2.19 27.10 -23.45
CA HIS A 132 -3.43 27.33 -22.70
C HIS A 132 -3.44 28.73 -22.06
N PRO A 133 -3.35 29.83 -22.82
CA PRO A 133 -3.38 31.17 -22.25
C PRO A 133 -4.71 31.41 -21.52
N GLY A 134 -4.63 31.84 -20.26
CA GLY A 134 -5.83 32.09 -19.44
C GLY A 134 -6.63 30.85 -19.04
N ALA A 135 -6.24 29.66 -19.47
CA ALA A 135 -6.92 28.40 -19.17
C ALA A 135 -6.02 27.46 -18.37
N VAL A 136 -6.62 26.38 -17.84
CA VAL A 136 -5.92 25.29 -17.16
C VAL A 136 -6.46 23.96 -17.65
N THR A 137 -5.64 22.91 -17.62
CA THR A 137 -6.07 21.58 -18.08
C THR A 137 -6.91 20.89 -17.00
N ASP A 138 -6.53 21.07 -15.73
CA ASP A 138 -7.11 20.33 -14.62
C ASP A 138 -7.31 21.20 -13.38
N LEU A 139 -8.23 20.75 -12.52
CA LEU A 139 -8.40 21.26 -11.16
C LEU A 139 -8.03 20.15 -10.19
N GLN A 140 -6.90 20.28 -9.50
CA GLN A 140 -6.52 19.36 -8.45
C GLN A 140 -7.29 19.69 -7.18
N VAL A 141 -7.98 18.69 -6.62
CA VAL A 141 -8.79 18.83 -5.42
C VAL A 141 -8.14 18.03 -4.30
N PHE A 142 -7.74 18.71 -3.23
CA PHE A 142 -7.24 18.06 -2.04
C PHE A 142 -8.39 17.79 -1.08
N VAL A 143 -8.53 16.54 -0.63
CA VAL A 143 -9.57 16.11 0.30
C VAL A 143 -8.97 15.83 1.67
N ASN A 144 -9.78 15.90 2.71
CA ASN A 144 -9.34 15.66 4.10
C ASN A 144 -9.04 14.18 4.37
N ASP A 145 -9.78 13.28 3.72
CA ASP A 145 -9.75 11.84 3.95
C ASP A 145 -9.61 11.14 2.58
N PRO A 146 -8.48 10.46 2.32
CA PRO A 146 -8.22 9.81 1.05
C PRO A 146 -9.15 8.62 0.77
N ASP A 147 -9.68 7.95 1.80
CA ASP A 147 -10.59 6.81 1.66
C ASP A 147 -11.97 7.25 1.20
N LYS A 148 -12.34 8.50 1.50
CA LYS A 148 -13.59 9.12 1.06
C LYS A 148 -13.47 9.82 -0.28
N ALA A 149 -12.32 9.75 -0.96
CA ALA A 149 -12.07 10.46 -2.22
C ALA A 149 -13.11 10.11 -3.29
N GLN A 150 -13.55 8.85 -3.39
CA GLN A 150 -14.57 8.44 -4.35
C GLN A 150 -15.94 9.07 -4.06
N ALA A 151 -16.34 9.12 -2.79
CA ALA A 151 -17.60 9.72 -2.36
C ALA A 151 -17.60 11.25 -2.59
N VAL A 152 -16.50 11.92 -2.23
CA VAL A 152 -16.31 13.36 -2.51
C VAL A 152 -16.30 13.61 -4.02
N GLY A 153 -15.66 12.75 -4.81
CA GLY A 153 -15.64 12.84 -6.26
C GLY A 153 -17.04 12.76 -6.90
N LYS A 154 -17.91 11.89 -6.39
CA LYS A 154 -19.34 11.84 -6.79
C LYS A 154 -20.07 13.15 -6.45
N ALA A 155 -19.85 13.69 -5.24
CA ALA A 155 -20.45 14.96 -4.84
C ALA A 155 -19.96 16.15 -5.69
N ILE A 156 -18.68 16.18 -6.06
CA ILE A 156 -18.12 17.18 -6.98
C ILE A 156 -18.79 17.07 -8.35
N ARG A 157 -18.92 15.86 -8.88
CA ARG A 157 -19.55 15.61 -10.19
C ARG A 157 -21.01 16.06 -10.21
N ALA A 158 -21.74 15.84 -9.13
CA ALA A 158 -23.11 16.34 -8.97
C ALA A 158 -23.13 17.88 -8.93
N ALA A 159 -22.24 18.50 -8.15
CA ALA A 159 -22.16 19.96 -8.03
C ALA A 159 -21.71 20.69 -9.31
N THR A 160 -21.09 20.00 -10.27
CA THR A 160 -20.70 20.55 -11.58
C THR A 160 -21.67 20.21 -12.71
N GLY A 161 -22.85 19.66 -12.37
CA GLY A 161 -23.88 19.30 -13.35
C GLY A 161 -23.46 18.16 -14.30
N GLY A 162 -22.56 17.28 -13.85
CA GLY A 162 -22.13 16.10 -14.63
C GLY A 162 -21.20 16.40 -15.82
N ARG A 163 -20.88 17.66 -16.10
CA ARG A 163 -20.09 18.07 -17.28
C ARG A 163 -18.58 17.86 -17.11
N THR A 164 -18.11 17.62 -15.89
CA THR A 164 -16.68 17.46 -15.60
C THR A 164 -16.34 16.00 -15.33
N ARG A 165 -15.27 15.52 -15.98
CA ARG A 165 -14.68 14.22 -15.65
C ARG A 165 -13.93 14.34 -14.32
N VAL A 166 -14.45 13.68 -13.28
CA VAL A 166 -13.78 13.59 -11.98
C VAL A 166 -13.10 12.23 -11.90
N ARG A 167 -11.76 12.24 -11.74
CA ARG A 167 -10.93 11.07 -11.42
C ARG A 167 -10.37 11.24 -10.01
N ASP A 168 -10.50 10.21 -9.19
CA ASP A 168 -9.84 10.17 -7.87
C ASP A 168 -8.41 9.61 -8.00
N TRP A 169 -7.67 9.62 -6.89
CA TRP A 169 -6.27 9.17 -6.87
C TRP A 169 -6.11 7.67 -7.14
N GLN A 170 -7.11 6.85 -6.77
CA GLN A 170 -7.11 5.40 -7.02
C GLN A 170 -7.32 5.13 -8.52
N GLN A 171 -8.23 5.86 -9.17
CA GLN A 171 -8.46 5.77 -10.61
C GLN A 171 -7.29 6.31 -11.43
N ALA A 172 -6.65 7.39 -10.96
CA ALA A 172 -5.46 7.94 -11.62
C ALA A 172 -4.28 6.95 -11.60
N ASN A 173 -4.21 6.10 -10.57
CA ASN A 173 -3.15 5.12 -10.36
C ASN A 173 -3.71 3.68 -10.30
N SER A 174 -4.69 3.37 -11.17
CA SER A 174 -5.46 2.13 -11.07
C SER A 174 -4.60 0.87 -11.16
N SER A 175 -3.56 0.86 -11.99
CA SER A 175 -2.66 -0.29 -12.11
C SER A 175 -1.92 -0.60 -10.80
N PHE A 176 -1.44 0.45 -10.12
CA PHE A 176 -0.78 0.33 -8.82
C PHE A 176 -1.75 -0.10 -7.73
N PHE A 177 -2.93 0.53 -7.66
CA PHE A 177 -3.94 0.19 -6.68
C PHE A 177 -4.49 -1.24 -6.88
N ASN A 178 -4.71 -1.64 -8.13
CA ASN A 178 -5.10 -3.01 -8.46
C ASN A 178 -4.01 -4.01 -8.08
N ALA A 179 -2.73 -3.69 -8.29
CA ALA A 179 -1.64 -4.54 -7.87
C ALA A 179 -1.63 -4.74 -6.34
N ILE A 180 -1.79 -3.66 -5.56
CA ILE A 180 -1.92 -3.75 -4.09
C ILE A 180 -3.13 -4.60 -3.68
N GLN A 181 -4.26 -4.44 -4.37
CA GLN A 181 -5.47 -5.20 -4.04
C GLN A 181 -5.31 -6.69 -4.34
N VAL A 182 -4.71 -7.03 -5.49
CA VAL A 182 -4.40 -8.42 -5.85
C VAL A 182 -3.41 -9.01 -4.84
N GLU A 183 -2.36 -8.27 -4.48
CA GLU A 183 -1.39 -8.69 -3.47
C GLU A 183 -2.06 -8.99 -2.13
N ARG A 184 -2.91 -8.08 -1.62
CA ARG A 184 -3.67 -8.29 -0.38
C ARG A 184 -4.54 -9.54 -0.43
N ASN A 185 -5.23 -9.78 -1.55
CA ASN A 185 -6.05 -10.98 -1.73
C ASN A 185 -5.21 -12.27 -1.74
N VAL A 186 -4.07 -12.25 -2.43
CA VAL A 186 -3.15 -13.40 -2.49
C VAL A 186 -2.56 -13.68 -1.10
N MET A 187 -2.14 -12.64 -0.38
CA MET A 187 -1.64 -12.78 1.00
C MET A 187 -2.70 -13.35 1.94
N PHE A 188 -3.95 -12.89 1.84
CA PHE A 188 -5.07 -13.45 2.59
C PHE A 188 -5.30 -14.94 2.26
N MET A 189 -5.23 -15.32 0.99
CA MET A 189 -5.36 -16.71 0.55
C MET A 189 -4.25 -17.61 1.10
N ILE A 190 -2.99 -17.15 1.02
CA ILE A 190 -1.83 -17.88 1.57
C ILE A 190 -1.98 -18.05 3.09
N LEU A 191 -2.33 -16.98 3.80
CA LEU A 191 -2.52 -17.02 5.25
C LEU A 191 -3.63 -18.01 5.64
N THR A 192 -4.75 -17.99 4.92
CA THR A 192 -5.86 -18.93 5.14
C THR A 192 -5.41 -20.39 4.94
N LEU A 193 -4.62 -20.66 3.90
CA LEU A 193 -4.08 -22.00 3.63
C LEU A 193 -3.14 -22.48 4.75
N ILE A 194 -2.27 -21.60 5.26
CA ILE A 194 -1.38 -21.91 6.40
C ILE A 194 -2.21 -22.25 7.64
N ILE A 195 -3.27 -21.48 7.92
CA ILE A 195 -4.17 -21.74 9.06
C ILE A 195 -4.88 -23.09 8.89
N LEU A 196 -5.33 -23.44 7.68
CA LEU A 196 -5.93 -24.74 7.39
C LEU A 196 -4.95 -25.89 7.65
N VAL A 197 -3.69 -25.78 7.19
CA VAL A 197 -2.65 -26.77 7.47
C VAL A 197 -2.41 -26.91 8.98
N ALA A 198 -2.35 -25.80 9.71
CA ALA A 198 -2.22 -25.81 11.16
C ALA A 198 -3.42 -26.48 11.84
N ALA A 199 -4.64 -26.23 11.35
CA ALA A 199 -5.85 -26.89 11.85
C ALA A 199 -5.81 -28.40 11.66
N PHE A 200 -5.33 -28.90 10.51
CA PHE A 200 -5.14 -30.35 10.29
C PHE A 200 -4.13 -30.99 11.26
N ASN A 201 -3.09 -30.25 11.65
CA ASN A 201 -2.15 -30.71 12.66
C ASN A 201 -2.82 -30.85 14.04
N ILE A 202 -3.69 -29.91 14.42
CA ILE A 202 -4.49 -30.01 15.65
C ILE A 202 -5.39 -31.25 15.60
N ILE A 203 -6.09 -31.48 14.48
CA ILE A 203 -6.95 -32.66 14.29
C ILE A 203 -6.15 -33.94 14.49
N SER A 204 -5.01 -34.06 13.81
CA SER A 204 -4.16 -35.24 13.85
C SER A 204 -3.62 -35.50 15.26
N SER A 205 -3.16 -34.44 15.94
CA SER A 205 -2.67 -34.52 17.32
C SER A 205 -3.77 -34.91 18.31
N LEU A 206 -4.98 -34.34 18.21
CA LEU A 206 -6.10 -34.70 19.08
C LEU A 206 -6.59 -36.13 18.85
N ILE A 207 -6.62 -36.59 17.59
CA ILE A 207 -6.96 -37.99 17.29
C ILE A 207 -5.95 -38.94 17.94
N MET A 208 -4.66 -38.61 17.87
CA MET A 208 -3.61 -39.39 18.52
C MET A 208 -3.79 -39.38 20.04
N LEU A 209 -4.04 -38.22 20.65
CA LEU A 209 -4.30 -38.11 22.09
C LEU A 209 -5.52 -38.94 22.53
N VAL A 210 -6.60 -38.96 21.74
CA VAL A 210 -7.79 -39.78 22.01
C VAL A 210 -7.43 -41.26 21.97
N LYS A 211 -6.63 -41.70 20.98
CA LYS A 211 -6.18 -43.09 20.88
C LYS A 211 -5.36 -43.49 22.10
N ASP A 212 -4.37 -42.69 22.47
CA ASP A 212 -3.49 -42.94 23.61
C ASP A 212 -4.26 -42.95 24.95
N LYS A 213 -5.37 -42.21 25.03
CA LYS A 213 -6.24 -42.11 26.21
C LYS A 213 -7.50 -42.97 26.14
N SER A 214 -7.59 -43.92 25.22
CA SER A 214 -8.78 -44.77 25.06
C SER A 214 -9.17 -45.54 26.33
N ARG A 215 -8.19 -46.08 27.06
CA ARG A 215 -8.42 -46.80 28.33
C ARG A 215 -8.95 -45.87 29.43
N ASP A 216 -8.34 -44.69 29.58
CA ASP A 216 -8.77 -43.68 30.55
C ASP A 216 -10.22 -43.24 30.26
N ILE A 217 -10.58 -43.07 28.97
CA ILE A 217 -11.95 -42.79 28.53
C ILE A 217 -12.89 -43.94 28.92
N ALA A 218 -12.50 -45.20 28.70
CA ALA A 218 -13.31 -46.37 29.04
C ALA A 218 -13.60 -46.44 30.55
N ILE A 219 -12.59 -46.22 31.40
CA ILE A 219 -12.74 -46.18 32.85
C ILE A 219 -13.69 -45.05 33.28
N LEU A 220 -13.55 -43.85 32.72
CA LEU A 220 -14.48 -42.75 33.00
C LEU A 220 -15.91 -43.09 32.59
N ARG A 221 -16.08 -43.74 31.44
CA ARG A 221 -17.38 -44.16 30.91
C ARG A 221 -18.03 -45.26 31.76
N THR A 222 -17.26 -46.20 32.33
CA THR A 222 -17.79 -47.22 33.25
C THR A 222 -18.13 -46.65 34.62
N MET A 223 -17.43 -45.60 35.07
CA MET A 223 -17.78 -44.83 36.27
C MET A 223 -18.99 -43.88 36.08
N GLY A 224 -19.62 -43.86 34.90
CA GLY A 224 -20.85 -43.10 34.63
C GLY A 224 -20.65 -41.79 33.85
N ALA A 225 -19.46 -41.49 33.33
CA ALA A 225 -19.27 -40.31 32.48
C ALA A 225 -20.11 -40.40 31.20
N THR A 226 -20.87 -39.35 30.91
CA THR A 226 -21.69 -39.28 29.69
C THR A 226 -20.83 -39.01 28.46
N ARG A 227 -21.34 -39.34 27.27
CA ARG A 227 -20.68 -39.00 25.99
C ARG A 227 -20.44 -37.48 25.88
N GLY A 228 -21.37 -36.67 26.38
CA GLY A 228 -21.23 -35.21 26.41
C GLY A 228 -20.08 -34.74 27.30
N THR A 229 -19.86 -35.41 28.45
CA THR A 229 -18.73 -35.12 29.33
C THR A 229 -17.39 -35.38 28.63
N ILE A 230 -17.24 -36.54 27.97
CA ILE A 230 -16.03 -36.86 27.21
C ILE A 230 -15.82 -35.87 26.06
N MET A 231 -16.87 -35.53 25.32
CA MET A 231 -16.79 -34.55 24.23
C MET A 231 -16.32 -33.17 24.74
N ARG A 232 -16.82 -32.71 25.89
CA ARG A 232 -16.40 -31.42 26.49
C ARG A 232 -14.93 -31.43 26.91
N ILE A 233 -14.42 -32.52 27.47
CA ILE A 233 -13.02 -32.64 27.88
C ILE A 233 -12.10 -32.46 26.66
N PHE A 234 -12.33 -33.22 25.59
CA PHE A 234 -11.49 -33.13 24.39
C PHE A 234 -11.72 -31.83 23.61
N PHE A 235 -12.93 -31.28 23.63
CA PHE A 235 -13.20 -29.96 23.07
C PHE A 235 -12.42 -28.86 23.80
N LEU A 236 -12.46 -28.85 25.14
CA LEU A 236 -11.71 -27.89 25.95
C LEU A 236 -10.21 -28.07 25.80
N ALA A 237 -9.70 -29.30 25.68
CA ALA A 237 -8.29 -29.55 25.43
C ALA A 237 -7.83 -28.92 24.10
N GLY A 238 -8.54 -29.19 22.99
CA GLY A 238 -8.20 -28.61 21.69
C GLY A 238 -8.41 -27.10 21.62
N ALA A 239 -9.51 -26.60 22.19
CA ALA A 239 -9.78 -25.17 22.27
C ALA A 239 -8.73 -24.42 23.11
N SER A 240 -8.21 -25.05 24.17
CA SER A 240 -7.14 -24.46 25.00
C SER A 240 -5.84 -24.37 24.22
N VAL A 241 -5.45 -25.44 23.52
CA VAL A 241 -4.25 -25.44 22.65
C VAL A 241 -4.38 -24.37 21.56
N GLY A 242 -5.55 -24.29 20.91
CA GLY A 242 -5.84 -23.26 19.91
C GLY A 242 -5.74 -21.84 20.48
N THR A 243 -6.38 -21.59 21.61
CA THR A 243 -6.41 -20.26 22.24
C THR A 243 -5.02 -19.82 22.71
N ILE A 244 -4.29 -20.69 23.41
CA ILE A 244 -2.93 -20.38 23.89
C ILE A 244 -2.00 -20.17 22.70
N GLY A 245 -2.09 -21.01 21.67
CA GLY A 245 -1.29 -20.87 20.45
C GLY A 245 -1.59 -19.55 19.71
N THR A 246 -2.87 -19.18 19.58
CA THR A 246 -3.27 -17.91 18.96
C THR A 246 -2.79 -16.70 19.78
N LEU A 247 -2.91 -16.72 21.11
CA LEU A 247 -2.45 -15.62 21.96
C LEU A 247 -0.92 -15.47 21.92
N ALA A 248 -0.19 -16.59 21.99
CA ALA A 248 1.26 -16.59 21.87
C ALA A 248 1.71 -16.10 20.48
N GLY A 249 1.07 -16.59 19.42
CA GLY A 249 1.33 -16.17 18.05
C GLY A 249 1.00 -14.69 17.81
N PHE A 250 -0.09 -14.18 18.39
CA PHE A 250 -0.44 -12.76 18.36
C PHE A 250 0.63 -11.92 19.03
N GLY A 251 1.05 -12.28 20.25
CA GLY A 251 2.10 -11.56 20.98
C GLY A 251 3.42 -11.53 20.21
N LEU A 252 3.86 -12.69 19.71
CA LEU A 252 5.06 -12.79 18.86
C LEU A 252 4.92 -11.98 17.57
N GLY A 253 3.76 -12.02 16.93
CA GLY A 253 3.48 -11.29 15.70
C GLY A 253 3.57 -9.78 15.89
N VAL A 254 2.95 -9.23 16.95
CA VAL A 254 3.01 -7.80 17.26
C VAL A 254 4.45 -7.36 17.55
N VAL A 255 5.17 -8.11 18.41
CA VAL A 255 6.58 -7.80 18.71
C VAL A 255 7.44 -7.84 17.45
N PHE A 256 7.20 -8.80 16.56
CA PHE A 256 7.90 -8.91 15.28
C PHE A 256 7.58 -7.73 14.36
N SER A 257 6.31 -7.33 14.26
CA SER A 257 5.88 -6.18 13.45
C SER A 257 6.49 -4.87 13.92
N ASP A 258 6.54 -4.63 15.23
CA ASP A 258 7.13 -3.41 15.81
C ASP A 258 8.65 -3.34 15.59
N ASN A 259 9.32 -4.48 15.45
CA ASN A 259 10.77 -4.57 15.27
C ASN A 259 11.20 -4.90 13.83
N ILE A 260 10.28 -4.84 12.86
CA ILE A 260 10.54 -5.30 11.49
C ILE A 260 11.73 -4.61 10.83
N GLU A 261 11.92 -3.31 11.12
CA GLU A 261 12.98 -2.50 10.52
C GLU A 261 14.36 -2.92 11.06
N THR A 262 14.45 -3.18 12.36
CA THR A 262 15.66 -3.70 13.02
C THR A 262 16.02 -5.08 12.46
N ILE A 263 15.02 -5.96 12.33
CA ILE A 263 15.20 -7.31 11.76
C ILE A 263 15.69 -7.21 10.32
N ARG A 264 15.09 -6.32 9.52
CA ARG A 264 15.48 -6.06 8.13
C ARG A 264 16.94 -5.62 8.03
N GLN A 265 17.36 -4.63 8.82
CA GLN A 265 18.73 -4.12 8.81
C GLN A 265 19.73 -5.20 9.23
N TRP A 266 19.39 -6.02 10.22
CA TRP A 266 20.23 -7.13 10.65
C TRP A 266 20.42 -8.18 9.54
N ILE A 267 19.34 -8.55 8.83
CA ILE A 267 19.43 -9.48 7.69
C ILE A 267 20.22 -8.85 6.53
N GLN A 268 20.00 -7.56 6.23
CA GLN A 268 20.77 -6.84 5.20
C GLN A 268 22.27 -6.83 5.51
N GLY A 269 22.65 -6.67 6.78
CA GLY A 269 24.05 -6.71 7.22
C GLY A 269 24.72 -8.07 6.99
N ILE A 270 23.95 -9.16 7.01
CA ILE A 270 24.45 -10.52 6.74
C ILE A 270 24.52 -10.81 5.23
N ILE A 271 23.49 -10.41 4.48
CA ILE A 271 23.35 -10.74 3.06
C ILE A 271 24.16 -9.78 2.16
N GLY A 272 24.49 -8.57 2.66
CA GLY A 272 25.30 -7.59 1.94
C GLY A 272 24.61 -6.95 0.74
N ASN A 273 23.28 -7.06 0.63
CA ASN A 273 22.49 -6.46 -0.45
C ASN A 273 21.22 -5.79 0.07
N ASP A 274 20.74 -4.77 -0.64
CA ASP A 274 19.51 -4.07 -0.30
C ASP A 274 18.28 -4.96 -0.58
N LEU A 275 17.74 -5.56 0.48
CA LEU A 275 16.51 -6.37 0.41
C LEU A 275 15.30 -5.61 -0.18
N PHE A 276 15.30 -4.27 -0.10
CA PHE A 276 14.19 -3.42 -0.53
C PHE A 276 14.70 -2.28 -1.41
N ALA A 277 15.05 -2.58 -2.66
CA ALA A 277 15.39 -1.57 -3.65
C ALA A 277 14.17 -0.66 -3.92
N ALA A 278 14.34 0.65 -3.73
CA ALA A 278 13.28 1.65 -3.90
C ALA A 278 12.72 1.68 -5.34
N GLU A 279 13.47 1.15 -6.30
CA GLU A 279 13.11 0.98 -7.71
C GLU A 279 11.99 -0.04 -7.90
N ILE A 280 11.94 -1.09 -7.05
CA ILE A 280 10.94 -2.18 -7.14
C ILE A 280 9.74 -1.86 -6.26
N TYR A 281 9.97 -1.31 -5.06
CA TYR A 281 8.93 -1.09 -4.06
C TYR A 281 8.34 0.32 -4.05
N PHE A 282 8.78 1.20 -4.97
CA PHE A 282 8.33 2.59 -5.16
C PHE A 282 8.52 3.55 -3.96
N LEU A 283 8.84 3.04 -2.77
CA LEU A 283 9.02 3.77 -1.52
C LEU A 283 10.41 3.53 -0.93
N SER A 284 11.00 4.57 -0.35
CA SER A 284 12.30 4.47 0.35
C SER A 284 12.22 3.82 1.74
N LYS A 285 11.03 3.77 2.35
CA LYS A 285 10.77 3.12 3.64
C LYS A 285 9.38 2.48 3.59
N LEU A 286 9.27 1.23 4.03
CA LEU A 286 8.00 0.53 4.22
C LEU A 286 7.63 0.66 5.71
N PRO A 287 6.71 1.56 6.08
CA PRO A 287 6.23 1.61 7.46
C PRO A 287 5.41 0.34 7.74
N ALA A 288 5.77 -0.40 8.80
CA ALA A 288 4.89 -1.44 9.33
C ALA A 288 3.76 -0.77 10.10
N VAL A 289 2.60 -0.67 9.47
CA VAL A 289 1.37 -0.23 10.11
C VAL A 289 0.54 -1.47 10.40
N VAL A 290 0.40 -1.80 11.68
CA VAL A 290 -0.46 -2.89 12.13
C VAL A 290 -1.90 -2.39 12.15
N ASP A 291 -2.76 -2.93 11.28
CA ASP A 291 -4.19 -2.62 11.28
C ASP A 291 -4.93 -3.52 12.29
N PRO A 292 -5.51 -2.96 13.37
CA PRO A 292 -6.22 -3.75 14.37
C PRO A 292 -7.40 -4.54 13.81
N ALA A 293 -8.07 -4.04 12.77
CA ALA A 293 -9.21 -4.73 12.16
C ALA A 293 -8.76 -5.98 11.41
N GLU A 294 -7.67 -5.89 10.66
CA GLU A 294 -7.08 -7.05 9.97
C GLU A 294 -6.62 -8.09 10.98
N VAL A 295 -5.87 -7.67 12.00
CA VAL A 295 -5.39 -8.58 13.04
C VAL A 295 -6.55 -9.27 13.76
N THR A 296 -7.58 -8.52 14.15
CA THR A 296 -8.77 -9.08 14.81
C THR A 296 -9.47 -10.09 13.90
N SER A 297 -9.59 -9.82 12.60
CA SER A 297 -10.22 -10.73 11.65
C SER A 297 -9.46 -12.07 11.53
N VAL A 298 -8.13 -12.02 11.52
CA VAL A 298 -7.26 -13.20 11.47
C VAL A 298 -7.35 -13.99 12.77
N LEU A 299 -7.37 -13.33 13.92
CA LEU A 299 -7.52 -14.00 15.22
C LEU A 299 -8.86 -14.73 15.33
N LEU A 300 -9.95 -14.08 14.93
CA LEU A 300 -11.28 -14.70 14.93
C LEU A 300 -11.36 -15.89 13.98
N MET A 301 -10.77 -15.76 12.78
CA MET A 301 -10.73 -16.86 11.81
C MET A 301 -9.90 -18.04 12.31
N GLY A 302 -8.71 -17.78 12.87
CA GLY A 302 -7.82 -18.81 13.42
C GLY A 302 -8.45 -19.56 14.59
N LEU A 303 -9.03 -18.84 15.56
CA LEU A 303 -9.76 -19.43 16.68
C LEU A 303 -10.99 -20.22 16.20
N GLY A 304 -11.76 -19.64 15.28
CA GLY A 304 -12.93 -20.30 14.69
C GLY A 304 -12.56 -21.62 14.03
N LEU A 305 -11.54 -21.63 13.17
CA LEU A 305 -11.06 -22.86 12.52
C LEU A 305 -10.48 -23.86 13.51
N SER A 306 -9.75 -23.42 14.54
CA SER A 306 -9.22 -24.30 15.59
C SER A 306 -10.33 -24.97 16.40
N PHE A 307 -11.38 -24.24 16.74
CA PHE A 307 -12.53 -24.78 17.46
C PHE A 307 -13.30 -25.76 16.60
N LEU A 308 -13.55 -25.42 15.33
CA LEU A 308 -14.21 -26.32 14.37
C LEU A 308 -13.41 -27.62 14.16
N ALA A 309 -12.09 -27.51 13.99
CA ALA A 309 -11.18 -28.64 13.87
C ALA A 309 -11.25 -29.59 15.08
N THR A 310 -11.43 -29.05 16.28
CA THR A 310 -11.48 -29.80 17.53
C THR A 310 -12.79 -30.61 17.69
N ILE A 311 -13.89 -30.20 17.05
CA ILE A 311 -15.19 -30.86 17.20
C ILE A 311 -15.15 -32.31 16.72
N TYR A 312 -14.51 -32.57 15.58
CA TYR A 312 -14.50 -33.92 14.98
C TYR A 312 -13.78 -34.96 15.87
N PRO A 313 -12.54 -34.73 16.34
CA PRO A 313 -11.87 -35.63 17.29
C PRO A 313 -12.65 -35.81 18.60
N ALA A 314 -13.20 -34.73 19.16
CA ALA A 314 -13.95 -34.78 20.41
C ALA A 314 -15.23 -35.61 20.29
N TRP A 315 -15.94 -35.47 19.17
CA TRP A 315 -17.10 -36.30 18.86
C TRP A 315 -16.71 -37.77 18.69
N ARG A 316 -15.61 -38.05 17.99
CA ARG A 316 -15.10 -39.42 17.81
C ARG A 316 -14.73 -40.06 19.15
N ALA A 317 -14.06 -39.33 20.04
CA ALA A 317 -13.72 -39.80 21.39
C ALA A 317 -14.95 -40.18 22.21
N SER A 318 -16.03 -39.38 22.12
CA SER A 318 -17.27 -39.62 22.86
C SER A 318 -18.01 -40.90 22.47
N ARG A 319 -17.71 -41.45 21.28
CA ARG A 319 -18.35 -42.65 20.72
C ARG A 319 -17.57 -43.94 20.93
N LEU A 320 -16.42 -43.90 21.63
CA LEU A 320 -15.68 -45.11 21.99
C LEU A 320 -16.52 -46.00 22.92
N ASP A 321 -16.61 -47.29 22.58
CA ASP A 321 -17.27 -48.30 23.40
C ASP A 321 -16.32 -48.75 24.52
N PRO A 322 -16.72 -48.63 25.81
CA PRO A 322 -15.91 -49.07 26.93
C PRO A 322 -15.55 -50.57 26.85
N ALA A 323 -16.42 -51.41 26.30
CA ALA A 323 -16.19 -52.84 26.19
C ALA A 323 -15.13 -53.18 25.14
N GLU A 324 -15.12 -52.48 24.01
CA GLU A 324 -14.07 -52.67 22.98
C GLU A 324 -12.72 -52.13 23.44
N ALA A 325 -12.71 -50.97 24.12
CA ALA A 325 -11.48 -50.34 24.60
C ALA A 325 -10.77 -51.14 25.72
N LEU A 326 -11.50 -52.02 26.44
CA LEU A 326 -10.95 -52.90 27.46
C LEU A 326 -10.66 -54.33 26.96
N ARG A 327 -11.15 -54.72 25.77
CA ARG A 327 -11.02 -56.08 25.22
C ARG A 327 -9.83 -56.26 24.28
N TYR A 328 -9.27 -55.18 23.72
CA TYR A 328 -8.02 -55.24 22.96
C TYR A 328 -6.81 -55.17 23.90
N GLU A 329 -6.76 -56.13 24.81
CA GLU A 329 -5.60 -56.75 25.47
C GLU A 329 -6.04 -58.09 26.07
#